data_AF-A0A545UTV5-F1
#
_entry.id   AF-A0A545UTV5-F1
#
_cell.length_a   1.000
_cell.length_b   1.000
_cell.length_c   1.000
_cell.angle_alpha   90.00
_cell.angle_beta   90.00
_cell.angle_gamma   90.00
#
_symmetry.space_group_name_H-M   'P 1'
#
loop_
_entity.id
_entity.type
_entity.pdbx_description
1 polymer ?
#
loop_
_entity_poly.entity_id
_entity_poly.type
_entity_poly.pdbx_seq_one_letter_code
_entity_poly.pdbx_strand_id
1 'polypeptide(L)'
;MSKSAAAADKEKRVVACLQYISANPLCPIQKAAREFDLSRSMVRRRLEGVTPRQKRRAHNAKLSEAEEDGILRELARLAAAAEAAGAAGAGGGGPPTPTPKKWVTETANAIILRRAAESGATPVLVRPRWVDAFLARHQLAVHDGKIIVPTGRREPPDPENSGI
;
A
#
# COMPACT_ATOMS: atom_id res chain seq x y z
N MET A 1 4.15 16.97 -4.67
CA MET A 1 5.03 16.08 -3.89
C MET A 1 4.17 15.21 -2.97
N SER A 2 4.12 13.89 -3.19
CA SER A 2 3.19 12.99 -2.51
C SER A 2 3.61 12.70 -1.06
N LYS A 3 2.67 12.73 -0.11
CA LYS A 3 2.88 12.53 1.35
C LYS A 3 3.71 11.28 1.73
N SER A 4 3.75 10.26 0.87
CA SER A 4 4.54 9.04 1.06
C SER A 4 6.05 9.29 1.02
N ALA A 5 6.53 10.12 0.09
CA ALA A 5 7.95 10.43 -0.05
C ALA A 5 8.47 11.25 1.15
N ALA A 6 7.67 12.20 1.63
CA ALA A 6 8.00 12.99 2.81
C ALA A 6 8.08 12.15 4.11
N ALA A 7 7.26 11.10 4.22
CA ALA A 7 7.31 10.18 5.35
C ALA A 7 8.55 9.27 5.29
N ALA A 8 8.90 8.77 4.10
CA ALA A 8 10.10 7.95 3.90
C ALA A 8 11.39 8.75 4.16
N ASP A 9 11.46 10.00 3.70
CA ASP A 9 12.55 10.93 3.99
C ASP A 9 12.70 11.19 5.50
N LYS A 10 11.57 11.42 6.18
CA LYS A 10 11.55 11.65 7.61
C LYS A 10 12.05 10.44 8.41
N GLU A 11 11.68 9.23 8.01
CA GLU A 11 12.15 8.02 8.69
C GLU A 11 13.67 7.83 8.53
N LYS A 12 14.23 8.13 7.36
CA LYS A 12 15.68 8.11 7.13
C LYS A 12 16.42 9.05 8.09
N ARG A 13 15.89 10.27 8.27
CA ARG A 13 16.45 11.24 9.22
C ARG A 13 16.36 10.74 10.67
N VAL A 14 15.27 10.07 11.04
CA VAL A 14 15.12 9.45 12.36
C VAL A 14 16.17 8.38 12.60
N VAL A 15 16.40 7.48 11.63
CA VAL A 15 17.43 6.43 11.74
C VAL A 15 18.82 7.04 11.88
N ALA A 16 19.16 8.05 11.07
CA ALA A 16 20.44 8.75 11.16
C ALA A 16 20.64 9.45 12.52
N CYS A 17 19.59 10.08 13.06
CA CYS A 17 19.61 10.72 14.37
C CYS A 17 19.86 9.70 15.51
N LEU A 18 19.25 8.51 15.43
CA LEU A 18 19.46 7.45 16.41
C LEU A 18 20.88 6.89 16.36
N GLN A 19 21.43 6.69 15.15
CA GLN A 19 22.83 6.29 14.96
C GLN A 19 23.78 7.34 15.55
N TYR A 20 23.52 8.63 15.31
CA TYR A 20 24.31 9.73 15.85
C TYR A 20 24.29 9.75 17.40
N ILE A 21 23.13 9.55 18.02
CA ILE A 21 23.00 9.46 19.49
C ILE A 21 23.75 8.23 20.03
N SER A 22 23.67 7.09 19.33
CA SER A 22 24.40 5.88 19.71
C SER A 22 25.92 6.07 19.62
N ALA A 23 26.41 6.83 18.63
CA ALA A 23 27.82 7.15 18.46
C ALA A 23 28.30 8.25 19.43
N ASN A 24 27.38 9.10 19.92
CA ASN A 24 27.68 10.23 20.79
C ASN A 24 26.80 10.20 22.05
N PRO A 25 27.10 9.32 23.03
CA PRO A 25 26.25 9.10 24.20
C PRO A 25 26.12 10.33 25.11
N LEU A 26 27.06 11.28 25.04
CA LEU A 26 27.02 12.54 25.79
C LEU A 26 26.19 13.64 25.10
N CYS A 27 25.76 13.41 23.85
CA CYS A 27 24.99 14.42 23.13
C CYS A 27 23.55 14.49 23.66
N PRO A 28 23.06 15.67 24.08
CA PRO A 28 21.67 15.80 24.49
C PRO A 28 20.73 15.46 23.33
N ILE A 29 19.71 14.63 23.58
CA ILE A 29 18.71 14.21 22.58
C ILE A 29 18.08 15.42 21.87
N GLN A 30 17.89 16.53 22.58
CA GLN A 30 17.33 17.76 21.99
C GLN A 30 18.28 18.41 20.97
N LYS A 31 19.59 18.34 21.20
CA LYS A 31 20.61 18.85 20.28
C LYS A 31 20.65 18.00 19.02
N ALA A 32 20.75 16.68 19.18
CA ALA A 32 20.67 15.74 18.07
C ALA A 32 19.36 15.90 17.29
N ALA A 33 18.21 15.99 17.95
CA ALA A 33 16.94 16.18 17.25
C ALA A 33 16.90 17.45 16.39
N ARG A 34 17.46 18.56 16.87
CA ARG A 34 17.54 19.82 16.10
C ARG A 34 18.46 19.70 14.88
N GLU A 35 19.59 19.01 15.02
CA GLU A 35 20.56 18.81 13.95
C GLU A 35 19.97 18.02 12.77
N PHE A 36 19.02 17.11 13.05
CA PHE A 36 18.34 16.29 12.05
C PHE A 36 16.95 16.81 11.65
N ASP A 37 16.55 18.01 12.08
CA ASP A 37 15.21 18.60 11.83
C ASP A 37 14.06 17.67 12.29
N LEU A 38 14.20 17.15 13.51
CA LEU A 38 13.23 16.24 14.15
C LEU A 38 12.72 16.83 15.46
N SER A 39 11.51 16.43 15.85
CA SER A 39 11.01 16.78 17.18
C SER A 39 11.63 15.86 18.24
N ARG A 40 11.99 16.43 19.40
CA ARG A 40 12.50 15.67 20.55
C ARG A 40 11.59 14.49 20.91
N SER A 41 10.27 14.72 20.91
CA SER A 41 9.26 13.70 21.23
C SER A 41 9.34 12.50 20.27
N MET A 42 9.59 12.75 18.98
CA MET A 42 9.73 11.69 17.98
C MET A 42 10.96 10.82 18.22
N VAL A 43 12.12 11.45 18.44
CA VAL A 43 13.38 10.74 18.69
C VAL A 43 13.29 9.93 19.97
N ARG A 44 12.76 10.52 21.06
CA ARG A 44 12.54 9.83 22.32
C ARG A 44 11.64 8.60 22.16
N ARG A 45 10.50 8.74 21.48
CA ARG A 45 9.61 7.60 21.20
C ARG A 45 10.32 6.48 20.46
N ARG A 46 11.26 6.79 19.55
CA ARG A 46 12.02 5.75 18.85
C ARG A 46 13.09 5.09 19.69
N LEU A 47 13.75 5.82 20.57
CA LEU A 47 14.64 5.24 21.58
C LEU A 47 13.87 4.29 22.51
N GLU A 48 12.60 4.61 22.82
CA GLU A 48 11.68 3.76 23.58
C GLU A 48 11.09 2.59 22.74
N GLY A 49 11.54 2.38 21.50
CA GLY A 49 11.06 1.31 20.62
C GLY A 49 9.68 1.55 19.99
N VAL A 50 9.07 2.72 20.21
CA VAL A 50 7.74 3.07 19.70
C VAL A 50 7.84 3.53 18.25
N THR A 51 7.73 2.60 17.31
CA THR A 51 7.61 2.89 15.87
C THR A 51 6.24 3.51 15.55
N PRO A 52 6.08 4.23 14.41
CA PRO A 52 4.76 4.70 14.00
C PRO A 52 3.93 3.44 13.79
N ARG A 53 2.65 3.49 14.16
CA ARG A 53 1.74 2.40 13.83
C ARG A 53 1.88 2.12 12.33
N GLN A 54 2.49 0.98 12.00
CA GLN A 54 2.44 0.39 10.67
C GLN A 54 0.98 0.47 10.26
N LYS A 55 0.67 1.03 9.08
CA LYS A 55 -0.69 1.43 8.67
C LYS A 55 -1.69 0.34 9.04
N ARG A 56 -2.25 0.43 10.25
CA ARG A 56 -3.07 -0.65 10.79
C ARG A 56 -4.34 -0.57 9.96
N ARG A 57 -4.69 -1.69 9.31
CA ARG A 57 -5.88 -1.78 8.45
C ARG A 57 -7.02 -1.07 9.16
N ALA A 58 -7.73 -0.20 8.43
CA ALA A 58 -8.90 0.44 9.00
C ALA A 58 -9.82 -0.67 9.51
N HIS A 59 -10.28 -0.55 10.76
CA HIS A 59 -11.17 -1.52 11.41
C HIS A 59 -12.43 -1.84 10.56
N ASN A 60 -12.72 -0.99 9.57
CA ASN A 60 -13.92 -1.01 8.75
C ASN A 60 -13.69 -1.59 7.33
N ALA A 61 -12.54 -2.23 7.08
CA ALA A 61 -12.28 -2.77 5.74
C ALA A 61 -13.23 -3.96 5.45
N LYS A 62 -13.92 -3.86 4.31
CA LYS A 62 -15.05 -4.71 3.91
C LYS A 62 -14.65 -6.11 3.43
N LEU A 63 -13.40 -6.26 2.99
CA LEU A 63 -12.84 -7.50 2.46
C LEU A 63 -11.62 -7.95 3.27
N SER A 64 -11.49 -9.25 3.52
CA SER A 64 -10.30 -9.85 4.14
C SER A 64 -9.05 -9.58 3.28
N GLU A 65 -7.86 -9.79 3.86
CA GLU A 65 -6.60 -9.64 3.13
C GLU A 65 -6.52 -10.61 1.94
N ALA A 66 -6.95 -11.85 2.13
CA ALA A 66 -7.00 -12.85 1.07
C ALA A 66 -7.95 -12.44 -0.07
N GLU A 67 -9.11 -11.84 0.26
CA GLU A 67 -10.07 -11.34 -0.73
C GLU A 67 -9.50 -10.13 -1.50
N GLU A 68 -8.85 -9.19 -0.81
CA GLU A 68 -8.20 -8.05 -1.47
C GLU A 68 -7.02 -8.52 -2.36
N ASP A 69 -6.20 -9.46 -1.89
CA ASP A 69 -5.10 -10.03 -2.67
C ASP A 69 -5.61 -10.77 -3.91
N GLY A 70 -6.76 -11.46 -3.83
CA GLY A 70 -7.42 -12.07 -4.98
C GLY A 70 -7.81 -11.04 -6.05
N ILE A 71 -8.39 -9.91 -5.64
CA ILE A 71 -8.71 -8.78 -6.53
C ILE A 71 -7.43 -8.25 -7.19
N LEU A 72 -6.35 -8.07 -6.43
CA LEU A 72 -5.09 -7.54 -6.96
C LEU A 72 -4.44 -8.48 -7.98
N ARG A 73 -4.43 -9.80 -7.73
CA ARG A 73 -3.89 -10.79 -8.67
C ARG A 73 -4.66 -10.77 -9.98
N GLU A 74 -5.98 -10.70 -9.90
CA GLU A 74 -6.82 -10.68 -11.10
C GLU A 74 -6.64 -9.37 -11.88
N LEU A 75 -6.51 -8.22 -11.20
CA LEU A 75 -6.14 -6.96 -11.85
C LEU A 75 -4.79 -7.04 -12.56
N ALA A 76 -3.78 -7.65 -11.94
CA ALA A 76 -2.47 -7.84 -12.56
C ALA A 76 -2.55 -8.77 -13.79
N ARG A 77 -3.35 -9.84 -13.72
CA ARG A 77 -3.61 -10.75 -14.83
C ARG A 77 -4.28 -10.03 -16.02
N LEU A 78 -5.29 -9.22 -15.74
CA LEU A 78 -5.99 -8.42 -16.75
C LEU A 78 -5.07 -7.37 -17.39
N ALA A 79 -4.23 -6.71 -16.59
CA ALA A 79 -3.24 -5.77 -17.10
C ALA A 79 -2.22 -6.45 -18.02
N ALA A 80 -1.67 -7.61 -17.61
CA ALA A 80 -0.73 -8.37 -18.42
C ALA A 80 -1.35 -8.86 -19.74
N ALA A 81 -2.63 -9.29 -19.72
CA ALA A 81 -3.35 -9.69 -20.93
C ALA A 81 -3.58 -8.49 -21.89
N ALA A 82 -3.86 -7.31 -21.35
CA ALA A 82 -4.02 -6.09 -22.15
C ALA A 82 -2.70 -5.64 -22.78
N GLU A 83 -1.58 -5.72 -22.05
CA GLU A 83 -0.23 -5.46 -22.58
C GLU A 83 0.15 -6.46 -23.68
N ALA A 84 -0.11 -7.77 -23.48
CA ALA A 84 0.14 -8.80 -24.49
C ALA A 84 -0.69 -8.58 -25.77
N ALA A 85 -1.94 -8.13 -25.62
CA ALA A 85 -2.81 -7.80 -26.76
C ALA A 85 -2.41 -6.48 -27.46
N GLY A 86 -1.90 -5.50 -26.71
CA GLY A 86 -1.42 -4.21 -27.24
C GLY A 86 -0.05 -4.29 -27.91
N ALA A 87 0.85 -5.16 -27.45
CA ALA A 87 2.11 -5.47 -28.11
C ALA A 87 1.92 -6.16 -29.47
N ALA A 88 0.76 -6.79 -29.69
CA ALA A 88 0.39 -7.44 -30.95
C ALA A 88 -0.25 -6.49 -31.99
N GLY A 89 -0.40 -5.19 -31.72
CA GLY A 89 -1.01 -4.28 -32.70
C GLY A 89 -0.95 -2.79 -32.34
N ALA A 90 -0.07 -2.06 -33.04
CA ALA A 90 -0.20 -0.62 -33.21
C ALA A 90 -1.40 -0.32 -34.13
N GLY A 91 -2.60 -0.19 -33.55
CA GLY A 91 -3.83 0.14 -34.26
C GLY A 91 -5.03 -0.10 -33.36
N GLY A 92 -5.88 0.93 -33.18
CA GLY A 92 -6.90 0.96 -32.14
C GLY A 92 -7.87 -0.24 -32.12
N GLY A 93 -8.30 -0.62 -30.91
CA GLY A 93 -9.38 -1.60 -30.73
C GLY A 93 -9.12 -2.75 -29.75
N GLY A 94 -8.20 -2.63 -28.79
CA GLY A 94 -8.12 -3.58 -27.67
C GLY A 94 -9.43 -3.59 -26.85
N PRO A 95 -9.85 -4.74 -26.27
CA PRO A 95 -11.11 -4.83 -25.55
C PRO A 95 -11.17 -3.74 -24.45
N PRO A 96 -12.32 -3.09 -24.24
CA PRO A 96 -12.43 -1.96 -23.32
C PRO A 96 -11.99 -2.46 -21.94
N THR A 97 -10.83 -1.99 -21.48
CA THR A 97 -10.39 -2.27 -20.12
C THR A 97 -11.43 -1.62 -19.22
N PRO A 98 -12.23 -2.38 -18.44
CA PRO A 98 -13.26 -1.80 -17.61
C PRO A 98 -12.58 -0.81 -16.66
N THR A 99 -13.19 0.35 -16.45
CA THR A 99 -12.58 1.37 -15.60
C THR A 99 -12.24 0.74 -14.24
N PRO A 100 -11.00 0.89 -13.76
CA PRO A 100 -10.49 0.16 -12.59
C PRO A 100 -11.40 0.24 -11.37
N LYS A 101 -12.04 1.40 -11.20
CA LYS A 101 -12.99 1.64 -10.12
C LYS A 101 -14.26 0.81 -10.25
N LYS A 102 -14.85 0.73 -11.46
CA LYS A 102 -16.09 -0.02 -11.69
C LYS A 102 -15.85 -1.51 -11.49
N TRP A 103 -14.78 -2.05 -12.08
CA TRP A 103 -14.44 -3.46 -11.95
C TRP A 103 -14.13 -3.85 -10.49
N VAL A 104 -13.35 -3.03 -9.77
CA VAL A 104 -13.08 -3.26 -8.33
C VAL A 104 -14.37 -3.20 -7.52
N THR A 105 -15.29 -2.28 -7.83
CA THR A 105 -16.59 -2.17 -7.15
C THR A 105 -17.42 -3.44 -7.35
N GLU A 106 -17.59 -3.88 -8.60
CA GLU A 106 -18.38 -5.05 -8.96
C GLU A 106 -17.80 -6.33 -8.35
N THR A 107 -16.48 -6.52 -8.46
CA THR A 107 -15.79 -7.69 -7.91
C THR A 107 -15.85 -7.72 -6.37
N ALA A 108 -15.62 -6.58 -5.71
CA ALA A 108 -15.71 -6.50 -4.25
C ALA A 108 -17.15 -6.77 -3.77
N ASN A 109 -18.16 -6.23 -4.47
CA ASN A 109 -19.56 -6.49 -4.14
C ASN A 109 -19.95 -7.94 -4.39
N ALA A 110 -19.46 -8.58 -5.45
CA ALA A 110 -19.70 -9.99 -5.71
C ALA A 110 -19.16 -10.88 -4.58
N ILE A 111 -17.95 -10.60 -4.08
CA ILE A 111 -17.37 -11.31 -2.93
C ILE A 111 -18.22 -11.11 -1.68
N ILE A 112 -18.64 -9.87 -1.39
CA ILE A 112 -19.49 -9.56 -0.23
C ILE A 112 -20.84 -10.29 -0.32
N LEU A 113 -21.46 -10.29 -1.50
CA LEU A 113 -22.74 -10.96 -1.75
C LEU A 113 -22.61 -12.48 -1.59
N ARG A 114 -21.55 -13.08 -2.15
CA ARG A 114 -21.29 -14.51 -1.99
C ARG A 114 -21.11 -14.90 -0.53
N ARG A 115 -20.29 -14.16 0.22
CA ARG A 115 -20.08 -14.42 1.66
C ARG A 115 -21.37 -14.23 2.46
N ALA A 116 -22.18 -13.24 2.10
CA ALA A 116 -23.48 -13.02 2.72
C ALA A 116 -24.45 -14.18 2.44
N ALA A 117 -24.47 -14.72 1.22
CA ALA A 117 -25.27 -15.89 0.87
C ALA A 117 -24.83 -17.15 1.64
N GLU A 118 -23.52 -17.35 1.84
CA GLU A 118 -22.97 -18.48 2.59
C GLU A 118 -23.24 -18.39 4.11
N SER A 119 -23.30 -17.18 4.66
CA SER A 119 -23.46 -16.94 6.11
C SER A 119 -24.86 -16.51 6.56
N GLY A 120 -25.76 -16.22 5.62
CA GLY A 120 -27.09 -15.66 5.91
C GLY A 120 -27.09 -14.22 6.43
N ALA A 121 -25.94 -13.54 6.41
CA ALA A 121 -25.80 -12.18 6.92
C ALA A 121 -26.26 -11.12 5.89
N THR A 122 -26.77 -9.99 6.36
CA THR A 122 -27.12 -8.86 5.47
C THR A 122 -25.87 -8.25 4.84
N PRO A 123 -25.73 -8.25 3.50
CA PRO A 123 -24.55 -7.74 2.82
C PRO A 123 -24.45 -6.21 2.92
N VAL A 124 -23.25 -5.69 3.24
CA VAL A 124 -22.97 -4.25 3.19
C VAL A 124 -21.99 -3.97 2.06
N LEU A 125 -22.53 -3.53 0.92
CA LEU A 125 -21.79 -3.26 -0.31
C LEU A 125 -20.77 -2.13 -0.16
N VAL A 126 -19.75 -2.14 -1.02
CA VAL A 126 -18.73 -1.10 -1.06
C VAL A 126 -19.29 0.19 -1.67
N ARG A 127 -18.82 1.33 -1.15
CA ARG A 127 -19.16 2.68 -1.65
C ARG A 127 -17.97 3.28 -2.40
N PRO A 128 -18.18 4.32 -3.24
CA PRO A 128 -17.09 4.95 -3.99
C PRO A 128 -15.86 5.33 -3.16
N ARG A 129 -16.07 5.89 -1.96
CA ARG A 129 -14.96 6.24 -1.04
C ARG A 129 -14.13 5.03 -0.59
N TRP A 130 -14.74 3.85 -0.48
CA TRP A 130 -14.01 2.62 -0.16
C TRP A 130 -13.09 2.23 -1.32
N VAL A 131 -13.56 2.37 -2.56
CA VAL A 131 -12.80 2.08 -3.77
C VAL A 131 -11.61 3.04 -3.88
N ASP A 132 -11.82 4.34 -3.65
CA ASP A 132 -10.73 5.33 -3.65
C ASP A 132 -9.67 4.98 -2.58
N ALA A 133 -10.11 4.58 -1.38
CA ALA A 133 -9.22 4.17 -0.31
C ALA A 133 -8.50 2.84 -0.59
N PHE A 134 -9.14 1.90 -1.28
CA PHE A 134 -8.55 0.64 -1.74
C PHE A 134 -7.41 0.93 -2.74
N LEU A 135 -7.69 1.73 -3.78
CA LEU A 135 -6.68 2.09 -4.78
C LEU A 135 -5.50 2.83 -4.16
N ALA A 136 -5.77 3.83 -3.30
CA ALA A 136 -4.72 4.60 -2.63
C ALA A 136 -3.85 3.74 -1.69
N ARG A 137 -4.45 2.74 -1.03
CA ARG A 137 -3.73 1.84 -0.11
C ARG A 137 -2.81 0.88 -0.86
N HIS A 138 -3.25 0.40 -2.02
CA HIS A 138 -2.50 -0.53 -2.86
C HIS A 138 -1.64 0.18 -3.92
N GLN A 139 -1.55 1.52 -3.86
CA GLN A 139 -0.74 2.35 -4.76
C GLN A 139 -1.07 2.12 -6.24
N LEU A 140 -2.33 1.77 -6.53
CA LEU A 140 -2.81 1.59 -7.88
C LEU A 140 -3.05 2.98 -8.49
N ALA A 141 -2.22 3.36 -9.46
CA ALA A 141 -2.41 4.59 -10.21
C ALA A 141 -3.36 4.31 -11.39
N VAL A 142 -4.35 5.17 -11.57
CA VAL A 142 -5.22 5.17 -12.75
C VAL A 142 -4.71 6.26 -13.68
N HIS A 143 -4.19 5.89 -14.86
CA HIS A 143 -3.74 6.82 -15.88
C HIS A 143 -4.46 6.48 -17.20
N ASP A 144 -5.16 7.45 -17.81
CA ASP A 144 -6.00 7.24 -19.01
C ASP A 144 -6.90 5.99 -18.94
N GLY A 145 -7.52 5.76 -17.78
CA GLY A 145 -8.41 4.60 -17.57
C GLY A 145 -7.71 3.25 -17.42
N LYS A 146 -6.37 3.19 -17.44
CA LYS A 146 -5.56 1.98 -17.24
C LYS A 146 -4.96 1.94 -15.84
N ILE A 147 -4.81 0.73 -15.28
CA ILE A 147 -4.12 0.52 -14.00
C ILE A 147 -2.65 0.38 -14.27
N ILE A 148 -1.84 1.28 -13.71
CA ILE A 148 -0.43 1.01 -13.50
C ILE A 148 -0.34 0.31 -12.15
N VAL A 149 -0.25 -1.02 -12.18
CA VAL A 149 0.09 -1.81 -11.00
C VAL A 149 1.58 -1.56 -10.77
N PRO A 150 2.00 -0.98 -9.63
CA PRO A 150 3.42 -0.91 -9.34
C PRO A 150 3.93 -2.35 -9.19
N THR A 151 4.71 -2.81 -10.17
CA THR A 151 5.52 -4.04 -10.13
C THR A 151 6.60 -3.88 -9.06
N GLY A 152 6.17 -3.90 -7.79
CA GLY A 152 6.99 -3.51 -6.66
C GLY A 152 6.36 -3.86 -5.32
N ARG A 153 5.64 -4.98 -5.21
CA ARG A 153 5.62 -5.70 -3.93
C ARG A 153 6.99 -6.39 -3.87
N ARG A 154 7.96 -5.69 -3.27
CA ARG A 154 9.23 -6.30 -2.84
C ARG A 154 8.82 -7.55 -2.05
N GLU A 155 9.14 -8.73 -2.58
CA GLU A 155 9.04 -9.96 -1.82
C GLU A 155 9.70 -9.70 -0.45
N PRO A 156 9.04 -10.04 0.67
CA PRO A 156 9.75 -10.10 1.93
C PRO A 156 10.97 -11.01 1.70
N PRO A 157 12.19 -10.61 2.09
CA PRO A 157 13.32 -11.51 1.96
C PRO A 157 12.96 -12.81 2.66
N ASP A 158 13.10 -13.90 1.93
CA ASP A 158 12.91 -15.24 2.44
C ASP A 158 13.77 -15.42 3.70
N PRO A 159 13.18 -15.68 4.89
CA PRO A 159 13.96 -15.84 6.11
C PRO A 159 14.91 -17.05 6.03
N GLU A 160 14.76 -17.94 5.04
CA GLU A 160 15.57 -19.15 4.91
C GLU A 160 16.89 -18.96 4.14
N ASN A 161 17.17 -17.77 3.56
CA ASN A 161 18.42 -17.53 2.84
C ASN A 161 19.36 -16.51 3.51
N SER A 162 19.33 -16.43 4.85
CA SER A 162 20.43 -15.87 5.65
C SER A 162 21.35 -17.01 6.10
N GLY A 163 21.98 -17.66 5.12
CA GLY A 163 23.03 -18.64 5.33
C GLY A 163 24.40 -18.02 5.10
N ILE A 164 25.12 -17.80 6.22
CA ILE A 164 26.58 -17.75 6.43
C ILE A 164 27.40 -16.85 5.49
#